data_AF-A0A8H4PYD8-F1
#
_entry.id   AF-A0A8H4PYD8-F1
#
_cell.length_a   1.000
_cell.length_b   1.000
_cell.length_c   1.000
_cell.angle_alpha   90.00
_cell.angle_beta   90.00
_cell.angle_gamma   90.00
#
_symmetry.space_group_name_H-M   'P 1'
#
loop_
_entity.id
_entity.type
_entity.pdbx_description
1 polymer ?
#
loop_
_entity_poly.entity_id
_entity_poly.type
_entity_poly.pdbx_seq_one_letter_code
_entity_poly.pdbx_strand_id
1 'polypeptide(L)'
;MSGGWNTIESDAGVFTSLVENLGVRHVQFEELLTLDPSDLAALQPLYGVIFLFKFPTDAPYATPDGPLDGAFDHAAAENIFFAAQTIQNACATQALLSVLLNKAAPDGAGHGIDVGRHLKDFRDFTMALPPEFRGEALSNSDLIRDVHNSFARSNPFVDETHRGNTGSDEDAFHFIAYTYVAGTLYELDGLQPAPISHGPCAGADDFPARVADVLHRRVARYEASEIRFNLLAVCRDLRVRARDFADDDLLRREERKRRDWLFENALRRHNFVGLAGEVLKGVVRAKLRDHGGDQAVDRWIDESLERKKLAEAAASRRGGAGGHGGGGDVEMG
;
A
#
# COMPACT_ATOMS: atom_id res chain seq x y z
N MET A 1 13.91 17.02 -10.71
CA MET A 1 13.36 16.25 -9.57
C MET A 1 12.04 16.90 -9.22
N SER A 2 10.92 16.27 -9.58
CA SER A 2 9.59 16.79 -9.31
C SER A 2 9.36 16.84 -7.79
N GLY A 3 8.86 17.96 -7.25
CA GLY A 3 8.54 18.10 -5.82
C GLY A 3 7.29 17.33 -5.35
N GLY A 4 6.79 16.39 -6.15
CA GLY A 4 5.56 15.64 -5.92
C GLY A 4 5.79 14.29 -5.25
N TRP A 5 4.68 13.63 -4.88
CA TRP A 5 4.66 12.29 -4.32
C TRP A 5 4.22 11.27 -5.38
N ASN A 6 4.92 10.14 -5.45
CA ASN A 6 4.64 9.07 -6.42
C ASN A 6 3.73 8.00 -5.83
N THR A 7 3.12 7.16 -6.66
CA THR A 7 2.43 5.97 -6.14
C THR A 7 3.45 4.90 -5.76
N ILE A 8 3.16 4.17 -4.67
CA ILE A 8 3.95 3.02 -4.24
C ILE A 8 3.09 1.75 -4.26
N GLU A 9 3.74 0.63 -4.56
CA GLU A 9 3.10 -0.67 -4.61
C GLU A 9 2.81 -1.21 -3.19
N SER A 10 1.66 -1.83 -2.99
CA SER A 10 1.31 -2.50 -1.73
C SER A 10 2.04 -3.82 -1.61
N ASP A 11 3.29 -3.76 -1.15
CA ASP A 11 4.19 -4.91 -1.04
C ASP A 11 4.94 -4.88 0.30
N ALA A 12 4.97 -6.03 0.98
CA ALA A 12 5.60 -6.15 2.29
C ALA A 12 7.10 -5.82 2.27
N GLY A 13 7.81 -6.20 1.20
CA GLY A 13 9.24 -5.92 1.04
C GLY A 13 9.52 -4.44 0.77
N VAL A 14 8.65 -3.77 0.01
CA VAL A 14 8.68 -2.31 -0.20
C VAL A 14 8.45 -1.57 1.11
N PHE A 15 7.35 -1.87 1.82
CA PHE A 15 7.02 -1.19 3.08
C PHE A 15 8.07 -1.42 4.15
N THR A 16 8.61 -2.64 4.24
CA THR A 16 9.68 -2.95 5.19
C THR A 16 10.96 -2.19 4.88
N SER A 17 11.37 -2.14 3.61
CA SER A 17 12.56 -1.37 3.21
C SER A 17 12.36 0.14 3.40
N LEU A 18 11.14 0.62 3.21
CA LEU A 18 10.79 2.03 3.42
C LEU A 18 10.99 2.43 4.88
N VAL A 19 10.47 1.65 5.84
CA VAL A 19 10.63 1.97 7.26
C VAL A 19 12.07 1.84 7.76
N GLU A 20 12.82 0.86 7.24
CA GLU A 20 14.26 0.73 7.51
C GLU A 20 15.03 1.97 7.03
N ASN A 21 14.70 2.49 5.82
CA ASN A 21 15.32 3.70 5.28
C ASN A 21 14.90 4.99 6.02
N LEU A 22 13.72 5.01 6.65
CA LEU A 22 13.34 6.09 7.57
C LEU A 22 14.07 6.03 8.93
N GLY A 23 14.81 4.95 9.19
CA GLY A 23 15.58 4.75 10.41
C GLY A 23 14.84 4.01 11.53
N VAL A 24 13.68 3.42 11.23
CA VAL A 24 12.92 2.59 12.17
C VAL A 24 13.65 1.26 12.37
N ARG A 25 13.74 0.80 13.61
CA ARG A 25 14.44 -0.45 13.96
C ARG A 25 13.48 -1.55 14.37
N HIS A 26 13.82 -2.78 13.99
CA HIS A 26 13.16 -4.01 14.44
C HIS A 26 11.66 -4.09 14.14
N VAL A 27 11.22 -3.47 13.04
CA VAL A 27 9.86 -3.54 12.51
C VAL A 27 9.90 -4.15 11.12
N GLN A 28 8.90 -4.96 10.79
CA GLN A 28 8.68 -5.44 9.44
C GLN A 28 7.20 -5.50 9.09
N PHE A 29 6.94 -5.61 7.79
CA PHE A 29 5.60 -5.80 7.24
C PHE A 29 5.45 -7.23 6.77
N GLU A 30 4.29 -7.81 7.05
CA GLU A 30 3.89 -9.14 6.59
C GLU A 30 2.60 -9.03 5.80
N GLU A 31 2.56 -9.61 4.61
CA GLU A 31 1.34 -9.68 3.82
C GLU A 31 0.45 -10.80 4.35
N LEU A 32 -0.84 -10.51 4.52
CA LEU A 32 -1.84 -11.46 4.97
C LEU A 32 -2.74 -11.88 3.82
N LEU A 33 -2.88 -13.19 3.64
CA LEU A 33 -3.74 -13.79 2.62
C LEU A 33 -5.16 -14.06 3.14
N THR A 34 -5.31 -14.10 4.46
CA THR A 34 -6.54 -14.43 5.20
C THR A 34 -6.76 -13.36 6.27
N LEU A 35 -7.99 -13.26 6.76
CA LEU A 35 -8.36 -12.38 7.89
C LEU A 35 -8.49 -13.18 9.20
N ASP A 36 -7.87 -14.37 9.26
CA ASP A 36 -8.00 -15.24 10.42
C ASP A 36 -7.24 -14.65 11.62
N PRO A 37 -7.89 -14.50 12.80
CA PRO A 37 -7.25 -13.92 13.98
C PRO A 37 -5.98 -14.67 14.42
N SER A 38 -5.88 -15.97 14.15
CA SER A 38 -4.71 -16.78 14.46
C SER A 38 -3.47 -16.37 13.67
N ASP A 39 -3.64 -15.96 12.41
CA ASP A 39 -2.54 -15.59 11.54
C ASP A 39 -1.97 -14.23 11.96
N LEU A 40 -2.86 -13.30 12.34
CA LEU A 40 -2.49 -12.04 12.99
C LEU A 40 -1.81 -12.27 14.35
N ALA A 41 -2.33 -13.17 15.18
CA ALA A 41 -1.77 -13.49 16.49
C ALA A 41 -0.38 -14.14 16.40
N ALA A 42 -0.10 -14.91 15.33
CA ALA A 42 1.22 -15.49 15.08
C ALA A 42 2.31 -14.42 14.82
N LEU A 43 1.93 -13.17 14.57
CA LEU A 43 2.82 -12.04 14.29
C LEU A 43 3.11 -11.17 15.52
N GLN A 44 2.77 -11.60 16.73
CA GLN A 44 3.06 -10.83 17.94
C GLN A 44 4.58 -10.58 18.12
N PRO A 45 4.98 -9.38 18.61
CA PRO A 45 4.15 -8.19 18.83
C PRO A 45 3.58 -7.58 17.53
N LEU A 46 2.25 -7.46 17.46
CA LEU A 46 1.52 -6.87 16.34
C LEU A 46 1.17 -5.42 16.66
N TYR A 47 1.74 -4.49 15.89
CA TYR A 47 1.63 -3.05 16.15
C TYR A 47 0.42 -2.42 15.47
N GLY A 48 -0.01 -2.97 14.34
CA GLY A 48 -1.13 -2.46 13.56
C GLY A 48 -1.26 -3.25 12.27
N VAL A 49 -2.25 -2.88 11.46
CA VAL A 49 -2.42 -3.38 10.11
C VAL A 49 -2.71 -2.22 9.16
N ILE A 50 -2.24 -2.33 7.92
CA ILE A 50 -2.51 -1.38 6.84
C ILE A 50 -3.39 -2.09 5.84
N PHE A 51 -4.53 -1.50 5.54
CA PHE A 51 -5.51 -2.02 4.62
C PHE A 51 -5.58 -1.14 3.37
N LEU A 52 -5.42 -1.76 2.21
CA LEU A 52 -5.59 -1.15 0.89
C LEU A 52 -6.90 -1.65 0.29
N PHE A 53 -7.69 -0.73 -0.26
CA PHE A 53 -8.95 -1.05 -0.93
C PHE A 53 -9.20 -0.10 -2.10
N LYS A 54 -10.08 -0.50 -3.02
CA LYS A 54 -10.57 0.39 -4.08
C LYS A 54 -11.37 1.53 -3.47
N PHE A 55 -10.92 2.76 -3.71
CA PHE A 55 -11.56 3.97 -3.21
C PHE A 55 -12.96 4.11 -3.85
N PRO A 56 -14.02 4.22 -3.04
CA PRO A 56 -15.37 4.34 -3.57
C PRO A 56 -15.57 5.74 -4.16
N THR A 57 -15.94 5.80 -5.44
CA THR A 57 -16.18 7.05 -6.19
C THR A 57 -17.67 7.38 -6.34
N ASP A 58 -18.54 6.43 -6.02
CA ASP A 58 -19.97 6.50 -6.34
C ASP A 58 -20.77 7.32 -5.32
N ALA A 59 -20.19 7.61 -4.16
CA ALA A 59 -20.79 8.40 -3.09
C ALA A 59 -19.73 9.22 -2.35
N PRO A 60 -20.12 10.30 -1.62
CA PRO A 60 -19.22 11.03 -0.75
C PRO A 60 -18.57 10.09 0.28
N TYR A 61 -17.23 10.08 0.32
CA TYR A 61 -16.47 9.16 1.17
C TYR A 61 -16.62 9.44 2.67
N ALA A 62 -16.66 10.72 3.05
CA ALA A 62 -17.03 11.18 4.37
C ALA A 62 -18.48 11.69 4.33
N THR A 63 -19.33 11.17 5.20
CA THR A 63 -20.73 11.59 5.30
C THR A 63 -20.94 12.52 6.50
N PRO A 64 -21.95 13.42 6.47
CA PRO A 64 -22.29 14.26 7.61
C PRO A 64 -22.78 13.46 8.85
N ASP A 65 -23.32 12.25 8.62
CA ASP A 65 -23.95 11.42 9.65
C ASP A 65 -22.95 10.58 10.48
N GLY A 66 -21.65 10.65 10.15
CA GLY A 66 -20.60 9.88 10.82
C GLY A 66 -20.02 8.75 9.96
N PRO A 67 -19.02 8.02 10.47
CA PRO A 67 -18.43 6.91 9.73
C PRO A 67 -19.46 5.77 9.59
N LEU A 68 -19.32 4.97 8.53
CA LEU A 68 -20.20 3.81 8.27
C LEU A 68 -20.10 2.71 9.35
N ASP A 69 -19.02 2.69 10.13
CA ASP A 69 -18.78 1.78 11.25
C ASP A 69 -17.85 2.48 12.24
N GLY A 70 -18.02 2.21 13.53
CA GLY A 70 -17.36 2.92 14.61
C GLY A 70 -17.93 4.33 14.84
N ALA A 71 -17.16 5.18 15.51
CA ALA A 71 -17.54 6.56 15.81
C ALA A 71 -16.34 7.50 15.72
N PHE A 72 -16.53 8.71 15.20
CA PHE A 72 -15.46 9.72 15.20
C PHE A 72 -15.07 10.10 16.63
N ASP A 73 -13.77 10.13 16.88
CA ASP A 73 -13.19 10.54 18.15
C ASP A 73 -12.30 11.78 17.94
N HIS A 74 -12.95 12.95 17.91
CA HIS A 74 -12.26 14.23 17.74
C HIS A 74 -11.32 14.55 18.90
N ALA A 75 -11.60 14.05 20.11
CA ALA A 75 -10.71 14.24 21.24
C ALA A 75 -9.42 13.41 21.07
N ALA A 76 -9.52 12.19 20.53
CA ALA A 76 -8.34 11.40 20.21
C ALA A 76 -7.46 12.07 19.15
N ALA A 77 -8.04 12.79 18.17
CA ALA A 77 -7.29 13.47 17.11
C ALA A 77 -6.17 14.39 17.66
N GLU A 78 -6.38 15.00 18.83
CA GLU A 78 -5.39 15.85 19.50
C GLU A 78 -4.36 15.05 20.32
N ASN A 79 -4.75 13.89 20.84
CA ASN A 79 -3.97 13.12 21.82
C ASN A 79 -3.16 11.96 21.21
N ILE A 80 -3.55 11.46 20.04
CA ILE A 80 -2.83 10.43 19.29
C ILE A 80 -2.29 11.04 18.00
N PHE A 81 -1.30 10.40 17.39
CA PHE A 81 -0.80 10.83 16.09
C PHE A 81 -1.84 10.53 15.01
N PHE A 82 -2.53 11.57 14.58
CA PHE A 82 -3.44 11.55 13.44
C PHE A 82 -3.14 12.75 12.56
N ALA A 83 -2.90 12.51 11.28
CA ALA A 83 -2.62 13.55 10.29
C ALA A 83 -3.68 13.47 9.19
N ALA A 84 -4.25 14.62 8.82
CA ALA A 84 -5.16 14.69 7.68
C ALA A 84 -4.35 14.65 6.38
N GLN A 85 -4.82 13.94 5.38
CA GLN A 85 -4.13 13.82 4.10
C GLN A 85 -4.33 15.10 3.28
N THR A 86 -3.25 15.84 3.07
CA THR A 86 -3.25 17.11 2.32
C THR A 86 -2.83 16.95 0.86
N ILE A 87 -2.25 15.79 0.51
CA ILE A 87 -1.65 15.51 -0.79
C ILE A 87 -2.05 14.13 -1.30
N GLN A 88 -2.13 13.99 -2.62
CA GLN A 88 -2.36 12.70 -3.25
C GLN A 88 -1.08 11.83 -3.24
N ASN A 89 -1.26 10.52 -3.40
CA ASN A 89 -0.20 9.51 -3.49
C ASN A 89 0.68 9.28 -2.24
N ALA A 90 0.54 10.09 -1.18
CA ALA A 90 1.25 9.89 0.08
C ALA A 90 0.55 8.93 1.07
N CYS A 91 -0.66 8.47 0.75
CA CYS A 91 -1.53 7.70 1.64
C CYS A 91 -0.85 6.47 2.25
N ALA A 92 -0.04 5.75 1.48
CA ALA A 92 0.72 4.60 1.96
C ALA A 92 1.71 4.95 3.09
N THR A 93 2.50 6.01 2.90
CA THR A 93 3.45 6.49 3.92
C THR A 93 2.74 7.15 5.09
N GLN A 94 1.59 7.78 4.86
CA GLN A 94 0.79 8.30 5.95
C GLN A 94 0.20 7.17 6.81
N ALA A 95 -0.37 6.12 6.21
CA ALA A 95 -0.90 4.96 6.92
C ALA A 95 0.18 4.26 7.76
N LEU A 96 1.38 4.06 7.22
CA LEU A 96 2.46 3.44 8.00
C LEU A 96 2.92 4.34 9.16
N LEU A 97 3.03 5.65 8.96
CA LEU A 97 3.43 6.57 10.02
C LEU A 97 2.37 6.67 11.12
N SER A 98 1.09 6.59 10.75
CA SER A 98 -0.03 6.50 11.69
C SER A 98 0.11 5.32 12.64
N VAL A 99 0.60 4.16 12.19
CA VAL A 99 0.90 3.04 13.10
C VAL A 99 2.17 3.32 13.91
N LEU A 100 3.27 3.64 13.24
CA LEU A 100 4.59 3.73 13.87
C LEU A 100 4.66 4.81 14.97
N LEU A 101 4.12 6.00 14.71
CA LEU A 101 4.21 7.14 15.62
C LEU A 101 3.26 7.02 16.81
N ASN A 102 2.17 6.25 16.68
CA ASN A 102 1.31 5.88 17.81
C ASN A 102 1.89 4.74 18.65
N LYS A 103 2.87 4.02 18.12
CA LYS A 103 3.58 2.93 18.81
C LYS A 103 5.01 3.29 19.19
N ALA A 104 5.42 4.54 18.95
CA ALA A 104 6.76 5.01 19.27
C ALA A 104 7.04 4.89 20.77
N ALA A 105 8.15 4.23 21.13
CA ALA A 105 8.58 4.10 22.51
C ALA A 105 9.05 5.46 23.07
N PRO A 106 8.64 5.83 24.29
CA PRO A 106 9.34 6.87 25.05
C PRO A 106 10.81 6.47 25.28
N ASP A 107 11.71 7.46 25.42
CA ASP A 107 13.12 7.18 25.69
C ASP A 107 13.29 6.30 26.93
N GLY A 108 14.01 5.17 26.78
CA GLY A 108 14.28 4.24 27.87
C GLY A 108 13.11 3.34 28.27
N ALA A 109 11.95 3.43 27.61
CA ALA A 109 10.86 2.49 27.81
C ALA A 109 11.10 1.22 26.96
N GLY A 110 11.21 0.05 27.59
CA GLY A 110 11.40 -1.23 26.89
C GLY A 110 10.18 -1.76 26.11
N HIS A 111 9.13 -0.95 25.96
CA HIS A 111 7.83 -1.36 25.42
C HIS A 111 7.39 -0.35 24.36
N GLY A 112 7.68 -0.63 23.08
CA GLY A 112 7.31 0.21 21.94
C GLY A 112 8.26 0.07 20.75
N ILE A 113 7.99 0.80 19.68
CA ILE A 113 8.80 0.83 18.47
C ILE A 113 9.88 1.91 18.59
N ASP A 114 11.10 1.54 18.24
CA ASP A 114 12.17 2.49 18.02
C ASP A 114 12.07 3.08 16.60
N VAL A 115 11.45 4.25 16.51
CA VAL A 115 11.21 4.94 15.23
C VAL A 115 12.45 5.71 14.73
N GLY A 116 13.55 5.71 15.49
CA GLY A 116 14.75 6.48 15.18
C GLY A 116 14.57 8.00 15.41
N ARG A 117 15.69 8.72 15.40
CA ARG A 117 15.73 10.16 15.76
C ARG A 117 14.82 11.03 14.88
N HIS A 118 14.82 10.80 13.57
CA HIS A 118 14.16 11.71 12.62
C HIS A 118 12.64 11.66 12.75
N LEU A 119 12.07 10.45 12.83
CA LEU A 119 10.64 10.28 13.03
C LEU A 119 10.20 10.66 14.45
N LYS A 120 11.07 10.47 15.44
CA LYS A 120 10.82 10.95 16.80
C LYS A 120 10.75 12.48 16.85
N ASP A 121 11.75 13.18 16.32
CA ASP A 121 11.76 14.65 16.25
C ASP A 121 10.55 15.18 15.47
N PHE A 122 10.22 14.52 14.35
CA PHE A 122 9.04 14.85 13.55
C PHE A 122 7.75 14.69 14.37
N ARG A 123 7.60 13.57 15.10
CA ARG A 123 6.45 13.33 15.99
C ARG A 123 6.37 14.38 17.09
N ASP A 124 7.46 14.65 17.79
CA ASP A 124 7.47 15.58 18.92
C ASP A 124 7.14 17.01 18.46
N PHE A 125 7.61 17.42 17.28
CA PHE A 125 7.24 18.69 16.65
C PHE A 125 5.75 18.73 16.26
N THR A 126 5.26 17.68 15.61
CA THR A 126 3.91 17.67 15.01
C THR A 126 2.80 17.41 16.02
N MET A 127 3.07 16.75 17.15
CA MET A 127 2.03 16.47 18.16
C MET A 127 1.42 17.74 18.77
N ALA A 128 2.13 18.87 18.76
CA ALA A 128 1.60 20.16 19.18
C ALA A 128 0.69 20.85 18.15
N LEU A 129 0.60 20.31 16.94
CA LEU A 129 -0.19 20.85 15.84
C LEU A 129 -1.53 20.11 15.72
N PRO A 130 -2.60 20.78 15.26
CA PRO A 130 -3.82 20.12 14.81
C PRO A 130 -3.58 19.14 13.64
N PRO A 131 -4.44 18.12 13.43
CA PRO A 131 -4.28 17.09 12.42
C PRO A 131 -4.00 17.59 10.99
N GLU A 132 -4.64 18.68 10.58
CA GLU A 132 -4.46 19.31 9.27
C GLU A 132 -3.03 19.82 9.07
N PHE A 133 -2.46 20.45 10.10
CA PHE A 133 -1.10 20.96 10.07
C PHE A 133 -0.06 19.84 10.26
N ARG A 134 -0.42 18.73 10.93
CA ARG A 134 0.40 17.51 10.93
C ARG A 134 0.51 16.92 9.52
N GLY A 135 -0.61 16.92 8.78
CA GLY A 135 -0.67 16.54 7.37
C GLY A 135 0.20 17.43 6.48
N GLU A 136 0.11 18.74 6.66
CA GLU A 136 0.95 19.70 5.94
C GLU A 136 2.44 19.51 6.27
N ALA A 137 2.79 19.35 7.54
CA ALA A 137 4.16 19.06 7.96
C ALA A 137 4.70 17.76 7.33
N LEU A 138 3.86 16.73 7.24
CA LEU A 138 4.21 15.48 6.56
C LEU A 138 4.48 15.70 5.07
N SER A 139 3.58 16.41 4.37
CA SER A 139 3.70 16.68 2.94
C SER A 139 4.96 17.48 2.56
N ASN A 140 5.44 18.31 3.48
CA ASN A 140 6.61 19.17 3.33
C ASN A 140 7.91 18.57 3.88
N SER A 141 7.87 17.32 4.39
CA SER A 141 9.07 16.65 4.88
C SER A 141 9.88 16.06 3.72
N ASP A 142 10.96 16.75 3.34
CA ASP A 142 11.87 16.31 2.27
C ASP A 142 12.41 14.90 2.53
N LEU A 143 12.82 14.60 3.76
CA LEU A 143 13.34 13.28 4.13
C LEU A 143 12.30 12.17 3.87
N ILE A 144 11.06 12.37 4.34
CA ILE A 144 10.01 11.35 4.21
C ILE A 144 9.64 11.20 2.74
N ARG A 145 9.50 12.32 2.01
CA ARG A 145 9.18 12.33 0.58
C ARG A 145 10.27 11.66 -0.26
N ASP A 146 11.54 11.95 0.01
CA ASP A 146 12.67 11.37 -0.74
C ASP A 146 12.76 9.86 -0.52
N VAL A 147 12.59 9.40 0.73
CA VAL A 147 12.55 7.97 1.03
C VAL A 147 11.35 7.32 0.35
N HIS A 148 10.14 7.88 0.46
CA HIS A 148 8.94 7.39 -0.21
C HIS A 148 9.15 7.26 -1.73
N ASN A 149 9.61 8.34 -2.38
CA ASN A 149 9.81 8.38 -3.83
C ASN A 149 10.92 7.43 -4.30
N SER A 150 11.86 7.03 -3.44
CA SER A 150 12.91 6.06 -3.77
C SER A 150 12.37 4.64 -4.02
N PHE A 151 11.13 4.35 -3.61
CA PHE A 151 10.42 3.08 -3.82
C PHE A 151 9.37 3.14 -4.92
N ALA A 152 9.18 4.29 -5.55
CA ALA A 152 8.34 4.38 -6.73
C ALA A 152 8.93 3.56 -7.89
N ARG A 153 8.06 2.98 -8.73
CA ARG A 153 8.51 2.27 -9.93
C ARG A 153 9.32 3.21 -10.82
N SER A 154 10.40 2.71 -11.42
CA SER A 154 11.09 3.48 -12.46
C SER A 154 10.12 3.71 -13.61
N ASN A 155 9.77 4.96 -13.89
CA ASN A 155 9.02 5.30 -15.08
C ASN A 155 9.99 5.90 -16.11
N PRO A 156 10.42 5.14 -17.15
CA PRO A 156 11.37 5.62 -18.14
C PRO A 156 10.79 6.68 -19.07
N PHE A 157 9.47 6.79 -19.13
CA PHE A 157 8.73 7.59 -20.10
C PHE A 157 7.84 8.62 -19.41
N VAL A 158 8.32 9.20 -18.29
CA VAL A 158 7.62 10.33 -17.68
C VAL A 158 7.62 11.49 -18.67
N ASP A 159 6.49 11.69 -19.33
CA ASP A 159 6.18 12.94 -19.97
C ASP A 159 5.87 13.96 -18.87
N GLU A 160 6.84 14.84 -18.60
CA GLU A 160 6.69 15.94 -17.62
C GLU A 160 5.56 16.92 -18.00
N THR A 161 4.95 16.77 -19.19
CA THR A 161 3.81 17.58 -19.66
C THR A 161 2.43 16.95 -19.43
N HIS A 162 2.34 15.69 -18.99
CA HIS A 162 1.07 15.07 -18.60
C HIS A 162 0.61 15.51 -17.20
N ARG A 163 0.46 16.83 -17.01
CA ARG A 163 -0.41 17.42 -15.99
C ARG A 163 -1.84 17.38 -16.50
N GLY A 164 -2.48 16.23 -16.38
CA GLY A 164 -3.90 16.11 -16.70
C GLY A 164 -4.28 14.69 -17.04
N ASN A 165 -5.03 14.08 -16.13
CA ASN A 165 -6.21 13.25 -16.41
C ASN A 165 -6.19 12.61 -17.81
N THR A 166 -5.39 11.57 -18.01
CA THR A 166 -5.71 10.59 -19.04
C THR A 166 -7.04 9.99 -18.62
N GLY A 167 -8.11 10.34 -19.33
CA GLY A 167 -9.48 9.90 -19.06
C GLY A 167 -9.72 8.41 -19.27
N SER A 168 -8.87 7.58 -18.68
CA SER A 168 -9.22 6.23 -18.27
C SER A 168 -9.76 6.32 -16.85
N ASP A 169 -10.89 5.68 -16.63
CA ASP A 169 -11.50 5.35 -15.34
C ASP A 169 -10.55 4.44 -14.52
N GLU A 170 -9.31 4.91 -14.25
CA GLU A 170 -8.35 4.14 -13.48
C GLU A 170 -8.82 4.09 -12.03
N ASP A 171 -9.10 2.88 -11.57
CA ASP A 171 -9.50 2.62 -10.19
C ASP A 171 -8.49 3.25 -9.23
N ALA A 172 -8.96 4.21 -8.43
CA ALA A 172 -8.17 4.77 -7.35
C ALA A 172 -8.16 3.79 -6.18
N PHE A 173 -7.01 3.64 -5.53
CA PHE A 173 -6.87 2.82 -4.32
C PHE A 173 -6.46 3.69 -3.14
N HIS A 174 -6.90 3.33 -1.94
CA HIS A 174 -6.66 4.09 -0.71
C HIS A 174 -6.13 3.22 0.42
N PHE A 175 -5.14 3.75 1.15
CA PHE A 175 -4.53 3.09 2.30
C PHE A 175 -5.08 3.69 3.59
N ILE A 176 -5.50 2.82 4.52
CA ILE A 176 -5.86 3.18 5.89
C ILE A 176 -5.10 2.29 6.88
N ALA A 177 -4.94 2.77 8.10
CA ALA A 177 -4.29 2.03 9.17
C ALA A 177 -5.26 1.69 10.29
N TYR A 178 -5.11 0.51 10.87
CA TYR A 178 -5.75 0.12 12.12
C TYR A 178 -4.68 -0.14 13.18
N THR A 179 -4.86 0.42 14.37
CA THR A 179 -3.99 0.17 15.51
C THR A 179 -4.75 0.36 16.81
N TYR A 180 -4.25 -0.18 17.91
CA TYR A 180 -4.83 0.05 19.23
C TYR A 180 -3.99 1.07 20.01
N VAL A 181 -4.63 2.08 20.60
CA VAL A 181 -3.96 3.12 21.39
C VAL A 181 -4.77 3.36 22.66
N ALA A 182 -4.10 3.40 23.81
CA ALA A 182 -4.73 3.66 25.11
C ALA A 182 -5.98 2.80 25.42
N GLY A 183 -5.97 1.53 24.99
CA GLY A 183 -7.08 0.59 25.24
C GLY A 183 -8.23 0.67 24.25
N THR A 184 -8.09 1.39 23.14
CA THR A 184 -9.11 1.54 22.10
C THR A 184 -8.56 1.16 20.73
N LEU A 185 -9.36 0.45 19.93
CA LEU A 185 -9.06 0.17 18.53
C LEU A 185 -9.45 1.37 17.66
N TYR A 186 -8.50 1.91 16.90
CA TYR A 186 -8.71 3.04 16.00
C TYR A 186 -8.45 2.65 14.54
N GLU A 187 -9.33 3.15 13.66
CA GLU A 187 -9.10 3.32 12.23
C GLU A 187 -8.59 4.74 11.98
N LEU A 188 -7.42 4.83 11.36
CA LEU A 188 -6.69 6.05 11.06
C LEU A 188 -6.66 6.25 9.55
N ASP A 189 -7.64 7.00 9.07
CA ASP A 189 -7.80 7.35 7.67
C ASP A 189 -7.59 8.86 7.49
N GLY A 190 -6.56 9.24 6.74
CA GLY A 190 -6.22 10.64 6.50
C GLY A 190 -7.28 11.44 5.74
N LEU A 191 -8.21 10.78 5.05
CA LEU A 191 -9.32 11.44 4.36
C LEU A 191 -10.55 11.66 5.26
N GLN A 192 -10.53 11.12 6.48
CA GLN A 192 -11.59 11.32 7.46
C GLN A 192 -11.29 12.55 8.35
N PRO A 193 -12.33 13.18 8.94
CA PRO A 193 -12.14 14.37 9.77
C PRO A 193 -11.51 14.08 11.15
N ALA A 194 -11.53 12.82 11.60
CA ALA A 194 -10.98 12.38 12.88
C ALA A 194 -10.69 10.87 12.85
N PRO A 195 -9.87 10.36 13.79
CA PRO A 195 -9.78 8.93 14.06
C PRO A 195 -11.16 8.32 14.30
N ILE A 196 -11.38 7.11 13.80
CA ILE A 196 -12.62 6.36 14.01
C ILE A 196 -12.36 5.31 15.08
N SER A 197 -13.05 5.41 16.21
CA SER A 197 -13.01 4.43 17.29
C SER A 197 -13.92 3.24 16.96
N HIS A 198 -13.38 2.03 17.07
CA HIS A 198 -14.09 0.76 16.97
C HIS A 198 -14.32 0.12 18.35
N GLY A 199 -14.13 0.89 19.42
CA GLY A 199 -14.37 0.48 20.80
C GLY A 199 -13.16 -0.11 21.53
N PRO A 200 -13.38 -0.68 22.73
CA PRO A 200 -12.30 -1.14 23.59
C PRO A 200 -11.48 -2.29 22.97
N CYS A 201 -10.17 -2.24 23.19
CA CYS A 201 -9.21 -3.27 22.82
C CYS A 201 -8.24 -3.46 23.99
N ALA A 202 -8.31 -4.61 24.66
CA ALA A 202 -7.67 -4.85 25.95
C ALA A 202 -6.12 -4.86 25.88
N GLY A 203 -5.54 -4.95 24.68
CA GLY A 203 -4.10 -4.89 24.48
C GLY A 203 -3.65 -5.70 23.27
N ALA A 204 -2.38 -6.10 23.28
CA ALA A 204 -1.74 -6.81 22.18
C ALA A 204 -2.44 -8.14 21.85
N ASP A 205 -2.89 -8.89 22.85
CA ASP A 205 -3.50 -10.21 22.65
C ASP A 205 -4.95 -10.14 22.13
N ASP A 206 -5.68 -9.07 22.44
CA ASP A 206 -7.07 -8.86 21.99
C ASP A 206 -7.12 -8.23 20.58
N PHE A 207 -6.11 -7.43 20.22
CA PHE A 207 -6.06 -6.69 18.97
C PHE A 207 -6.28 -7.55 17.70
N PRO A 208 -5.63 -8.72 17.51
CA PRO A 208 -5.86 -9.59 16.35
C PRO A 208 -7.33 -9.93 16.09
N ALA A 209 -8.07 -10.30 17.14
CA ALA A 209 -9.48 -10.68 17.01
C ALA A 209 -10.35 -9.45 16.69
N ARG A 210 -10.13 -8.35 17.41
CA ARG A 210 -10.90 -7.11 17.22
C ARG A 210 -10.70 -6.51 15.82
N VAL A 211 -9.46 -6.49 15.33
CA VAL A 211 -9.16 -5.92 14.02
C VAL A 211 -9.68 -6.81 12.89
N ALA A 212 -9.63 -8.13 13.04
CA ALA A 212 -10.22 -9.06 12.08
C ALA A 212 -11.74 -8.85 11.97
N ASP A 213 -12.46 -8.70 13.08
CA ASP A 213 -13.90 -8.42 13.08
C ASP A 213 -14.24 -7.11 12.33
N VAL A 214 -13.47 -6.05 12.57
CA VAL A 214 -13.64 -4.76 11.87
C VAL A 214 -13.36 -4.90 10.38
N LEU A 215 -12.27 -5.57 10.00
CA LEU A 215 -11.90 -5.78 8.60
C LEU A 215 -12.92 -6.65 7.85
N HIS A 216 -13.47 -7.68 8.47
CA HIS A 216 -14.57 -8.45 7.88
C HIS A 216 -15.78 -7.58 7.59
N ARG A 217 -16.19 -6.72 8.53
CA ARG A 217 -17.28 -5.75 8.29
C ARG A 217 -16.92 -4.71 7.24
N ARG A 218 -15.65 -4.33 7.09
CA ARG A 218 -15.18 -3.41 6.05
C ARG A 218 -15.27 -4.05 4.66
N VAL A 219 -14.76 -5.28 4.50
CA VAL A 219 -14.80 -6.03 3.23
C VAL A 219 -16.24 -6.33 2.82
N ALA A 220 -17.13 -6.66 3.76
CA ALA A 220 -18.54 -6.94 3.50
C ALA A 220 -19.35 -5.76 2.92
N ARG A 221 -18.79 -4.55 2.86
CA ARG A 221 -19.41 -3.38 2.23
C ARG A 221 -19.25 -3.34 0.71
N TYR A 222 -18.31 -4.13 0.18
CA TYR A 222 -18.04 -4.22 -1.25
C TYR A 222 -18.84 -5.37 -1.88
N GLU A 223 -19.02 -5.31 -3.20
CA GLU A 223 -19.61 -6.42 -3.93
C GLU A 223 -18.79 -7.70 -3.76
N ALA A 224 -19.44 -8.86 -3.76
CA ALA A 224 -18.76 -10.15 -3.60
C ALA A 224 -17.74 -10.46 -4.72
N SER A 225 -17.85 -9.77 -5.86
CA SER A 225 -16.93 -9.83 -7.00
C SER A 225 -15.67 -8.97 -6.81
N GLU A 226 -15.70 -8.00 -5.90
CA GLU A 226 -14.56 -7.14 -5.59
C GLU A 226 -13.60 -7.90 -4.67
N ILE A 227 -12.39 -8.14 -5.18
CA ILE A 227 -11.35 -8.90 -4.47
C ILE A 227 -10.04 -8.10 -4.37
N ARG A 228 -10.02 -6.86 -4.86
CA ARG A 228 -8.80 -6.03 -4.94
C ARG A 228 -8.58 -5.32 -3.62
N PHE A 229 -8.22 -6.12 -2.63
CA PHE A 229 -7.76 -5.70 -1.31
C PHE A 229 -6.33 -6.13 -1.09
N ASN A 230 -5.61 -5.41 -0.25
CA ASN A 230 -4.34 -5.87 0.29
C ASN A 230 -4.30 -5.57 1.79
N LEU A 231 -3.72 -6.48 2.56
CA LEU A 231 -3.57 -6.31 4.01
C LEU A 231 -2.11 -6.58 4.39
N LEU A 232 -1.50 -5.58 5.02
CA LEU A 232 -0.15 -5.68 5.56
C LEU A 232 -0.19 -5.56 7.08
N ALA A 233 0.29 -6.57 7.78
CA ALA A 233 0.51 -6.53 9.22
C ALA A 233 1.83 -5.84 9.55
N VAL A 234 1.81 -4.90 10.49
CA VAL A 234 2.99 -4.22 11.03
C VAL A 234 3.41 -4.94 12.30
N CYS A 235 4.53 -5.66 12.26
CA CYS A 235 4.97 -6.51 13.37
C CYS A 235 6.45 -6.31 13.71
N ARG A 236 6.88 -6.88 14.83
CA ARG A 236 8.31 -6.94 15.17
C ARG A 236 9.05 -7.78 14.13
N ASP A 237 10.25 -7.34 13.75
CA ASP A 237 11.10 -8.07 12.81
C ASP A 237 11.27 -9.53 13.25
N LEU A 238 10.83 -10.46 12.41
CA LEU A 238 10.76 -11.88 12.71
C LEU A 238 12.16 -12.50 12.84
N ARG A 239 13.20 -11.89 12.25
CA ARG A 239 14.60 -12.29 12.47
C ARG A 239 15.06 -11.98 13.88
N VAL A 240 14.57 -10.89 14.47
CA VAL A 240 14.87 -10.55 15.87
C VAL A 240 14.19 -11.56 16.78
N ARG A 241 12.91 -11.87 16.53
CA ARG A 241 12.18 -12.92 17.26
C ARG A 241 12.87 -14.29 17.15
N ALA A 242 13.28 -14.69 15.95
CA ALA A 242 13.99 -15.94 15.74
C ALA A 242 15.29 -16.02 16.55
N ARG A 243 16.06 -14.92 16.61
CA ARG A 243 17.28 -14.85 17.44
C ARG A 243 16.98 -14.91 18.93
N ASP A 244 15.94 -14.20 19.39
CA ASP A 244 15.53 -14.20 20.80
C ASP A 244 15.16 -15.62 21.29
N PHE A 245 14.55 -16.44 20.42
CA PHE A 245 14.17 -17.82 20.71
C PHE A 245 15.17 -18.89 20.26
N ALA A 246 16.31 -18.50 19.67
CA ALA A 246 17.28 -19.41 19.05
C ALA A 246 16.65 -20.39 18.02
N ASP A 247 15.68 -19.91 17.24
CA ASP A 247 15.03 -20.64 16.16
C ASP A 247 15.79 -20.43 14.85
N ASP A 248 16.76 -21.32 14.58
CA ASP A 248 17.61 -21.24 13.40
C ASP A 248 16.84 -21.46 12.08
N ASP A 249 15.75 -22.23 12.10
CA ASP A 249 14.97 -22.53 10.90
C ASP A 249 14.16 -21.30 10.47
N LEU A 250 13.48 -20.66 11.43
CA LEU A 250 12.79 -19.39 11.20
C LEU A 250 13.78 -18.30 10.75
N LEU A 251 14.94 -18.19 11.40
CA LEU A 251 15.94 -17.19 11.04
C LEU A 251 16.39 -17.35 9.58
N ARG A 252 16.73 -18.57 9.16
CA ARG A 252 17.16 -18.85 7.77
C ARG A 252 16.05 -18.56 6.76
N ARG A 253 14.79 -18.85 7.10
CA ARG A 253 13.62 -18.54 6.24
C ARG A 253 13.48 -17.04 6.06
N GLU A 254 13.50 -16.28 7.16
CA GLU A 254 13.35 -14.83 7.12
C GLU A 254 14.54 -14.14 6.43
N GLU A 255 15.77 -14.61 6.62
CA GLU A 255 16.94 -14.06 5.92
C GLU A 255 16.89 -14.30 4.40
N ARG A 256 16.38 -15.46 3.96
CA ARG A 256 16.12 -15.71 2.54
C ARG A 256 15.08 -14.74 2.00
N LYS A 257 13.95 -14.61 2.69
CA LYS A 257 12.87 -13.67 2.34
C LYS A 257 13.39 -12.25 2.18
N ARG A 258 14.23 -11.78 3.10
CA ARG A 258 14.85 -10.45 3.01
C ARG A 258 15.77 -10.29 1.79
N ARG A 259 16.53 -11.32 1.44
CA ARG A 259 17.35 -11.29 0.22
C ARG A 259 16.50 -11.21 -1.04
N ASP A 260 15.40 -11.95 -1.08
CA ASP A 260 14.50 -11.97 -2.23
C ASP A 260 13.82 -10.60 -2.39
N TRP A 261 13.33 -10.00 -1.31
CA TRP A 261 12.80 -8.63 -1.31
C TRP A 261 13.82 -7.57 -1.75
N LEU A 262 15.07 -7.67 -1.29
CA LEU A 262 16.13 -6.75 -1.73
C LEU A 262 16.38 -6.86 -3.24
N PHE A 263 16.36 -8.07 -3.77
CA PHE A 263 16.51 -8.32 -5.20
C PHE A 263 15.32 -7.75 -5.99
N GLU A 264 14.08 -8.02 -5.56
CA GLU A 264 12.89 -7.47 -6.21
C GLU A 264 12.86 -5.94 -6.17
N ASN A 265 13.22 -5.32 -5.04
CA ASN A 265 13.30 -3.86 -4.93
C ASN A 265 14.37 -3.27 -5.86
N ALA A 266 15.48 -3.98 -6.07
CA ALA A 266 16.46 -3.58 -7.08
C ALA A 266 15.89 -3.66 -8.50
N LEU A 267 15.07 -4.68 -8.81
CA LEU A 267 14.38 -4.79 -10.09
C LEU A 267 13.33 -3.69 -10.28
N ARG A 268 12.49 -3.40 -9.27
CA ARG A 268 11.45 -2.34 -9.32
C ARG A 268 12.02 -0.95 -9.66
N ARG A 269 13.25 -0.69 -9.23
CA ARG A 269 13.97 0.57 -9.46
C ARG A 269 14.77 0.58 -10.76
N HIS A 270 14.96 -0.57 -11.40
CA HIS A 270 15.79 -0.67 -12.59
C HIS A 270 15.05 -0.22 -13.85
N ASN A 271 15.67 0.67 -14.62
CA ASN A 271 15.14 1.07 -15.92
C ASN A 271 15.47 0.03 -16.99
N PHE A 272 14.48 -0.80 -17.35
CA PHE A 272 14.62 -1.88 -18.33
C PHE A 272 14.63 -1.43 -19.80
N VAL A 273 14.53 -0.13 -20.13
CA VAL A 273 14.51 0.33 -21.54
C VAL A 273 15.78 -0.08 -22.29
N GLY A 274 16.95 0.03 -21.65
CA GLY A 274 18.21 -0.39 -22.25
C GLY A 274 18.24 -1.89 -22.56
N LEU A 275 17.79 -2.72 -21.62
CA LEU A 275 17.68 -4.17 -21.80
C LEU A 275 16.71 -4.52 -22.93
N ALA A 276 15.51 -3.92 -22.93
CA ALA A 276 14.51 -4.14 -23.97
C ALA A 276 15.06 -3.77 -25.36
N GLY A 277 15.79 -2.65 -25.44
CA GLY A 277 16.46 -2.23 -26.68
C GLY A 277 17.48 -3.23 -27.20
N GLU A 278 18.35 -3.77 -26.33
CA GLU A 278 19.36 -4.76 -26.73
C GLU A 278 18.74 -6.12 -27.10
N VAL A 279 17.70 -6.56 -26.38
CA VAL A 279 16.94 -7.77 -26.73
C VAL A 279 16.30 -7.61 -28.11
N LEU A 280 15.65 -6.47 -28.37
CA LEU A 280 15.04 -6.18 -29.66
C LEU A 280 16.08 -6.18 -30.80
N LYS A 281 17.22 -5.51 -30.61
CA LYS A 281 18.34 -5.53 -31.57
C LYS A 281 18.83 -6.96 -31.84
N GLY A 282 18.93 -7.78 -30.80
CA GLY A 282 19.32 -9.18 -30.91
C GLY A 282 18.36 -10.00 -31.79
N VAL A 283 17.05 -9.87 -31.53
CA VAL A 283 16.00 -10.54 -32.33
C VAL A 283 16.04 -10.10 -33.79
N VAL A 284 16.13 -8.78 -34.05
CA VAL A 284 16.21 -8.23 -35.40
C VAL A 284 17.45 -8.75 -36.12
N ARG A 285 18.63 -8.74 -35.50
CA ARG A 285 19.86 -9.29 -36.08
C ARG A 285 19.73 -10.77 -36.44
N ALA A 286 19.11 -11.57 -35.57
CA ALA A 286 18.87 -12.99 -35.85
C ALA A 286 17.92 -13.17 -37.05
N LYS A 287 16.84 -12.39 -37.14
CA LYS A 287 15.90 -12.44 -38.26
C LYS A 287 16.53 -12.00 -39.59
N LEU A 288 17.34 -10.94 -39.57
CA LEU A 288 18.08 -10.48 -40.75
C LEU A 288 19.04 -11.54 -41.28
N ARG A 289 19.78 -12.21 -40.37
CA ARG A 289 20.74 -13.25 -40.74
C ARG A 289 20.10 -14.56 -41.20
N ASP A 290 19.10 -15.04 -40.47
CA ASP A 290 18.68 -16.44 -40.54
C ASP A 290 17.34 -16.63 -41.30
N HIS A 291 16.62 -15.56 -41.65
CA HIS A 291 15.24 -15.65 -42.15
C HIS A 291 14.89 -14.83 -43.42
N GLY A 292 15.88 -14.27 -44.11
CA GLY A 292 15.67 -13.66 -45.43
C GLY A 292 15.74 -12.13 -45.49
N GLY A 293 16.58 -11.50 -44.63
CA GLY A 293 16.84 -10.06 -44.68
C GLY A 293 15.62 -9.22 -44.26
N ASP A 294 15.50 -8.01 -44.81
CA ASP A 294 14.53 -7.00 -44.37
C ASP A 294 13.07 -7.49 -44.46
N GLN A 295 12.72 -8.26 -45.50
CA GLN A 295 11.38 -8.84 -45.67
C GLN A 295 10.98 -9.82 -44.55
N ALA A 296 11.95 -10.42 -43.86
CA ALA A 296 11.69 -11.29 -42.73
C ALA A 296 11.34 -10.52 -41.46
N VAL A 297 11.96 -9.34 -41.31
CA VAL A 297 11.70 -8.42 -40.20
C VAL A 297 10.34 -7.78 -40.38
N ASP A 298 10.03 -7.28 -41.58
CA ASP A 298 8.73 -6.66 -41.90
C ASP A 298 7.57 -7.62 -41.65
N ARG A 299 7.67 -8.85 -42.18
CA ARG A 299 6.65 -9.89 -41.92
C ARG A 299 6.47 -10.18 -40.43
N TRP A 300 7.56 -10.24 -39.66
CA TRP A 300 7.48 -10.48 -38.23
C TRP A 300 6.80 -9.33 -37.47
N ILE A 301 7.06 -8.08 -37.87
CA ILE A 301 6.40 -6.89 -37.32
C ILE A 301 4.91 -6.94 -37.64
N ASP A 302 4.53 -7.16 -38.89
CA ASP A 302 3.15 -7.20 -39.34
C ASP A 302 2.36 -8.29 -38.61
N GLU A 303 2.89 -9.51 -38.54
CA GLU A 303 2.27 -10.60 -37.79
C GLU A 303 2.12 -10.29 -36.30
N SER A 304 3.10 -9.59 -35.71
CA SER A 304 3.05 -9.19 -34.30
C SER A 304 1.99 -8.11 -34.05
N LEU A 305 1.86 -7.15 -34.97
CA LEU A 305 0.82 -6.12 -34.92
C LEU A 305 -0.57 -6.72 -35.06
N GLU A 306 -0.76 -7.68 -35.98
CA GLU A 306 -2.04 -8.39 -36.13
C GLU A 306 -2.38 -9.22 -34.89
N ARG A 307 -1.41 -9.95 -34.31
CA ARG A 307 -1.61 -10.63 -33.02
C ARG A 307 -2.01 -9.67 -31.90
N LYS A 308 -1.38 -8.49 -31.83
CA LYS A 308 -1.70 -7.46 -30.85
C LYS A 308 -3.14 -6.96 -31.03
N LYS A 309 -3.55 -6.61 -32.24
CA LYS A 309 -4.93 -6.18 -32.54
C LYS A 309 -5.96 -7.24 -32.15
N LEU A 310 -5.69 -8.51 -32.46
CA LEU A 310 -6.56 -9.63 -32.08
C LEU A 310 -6.68 -9.78 -30.56
N ALA A 311 -5.57 -9.65 -29.83
CA ALA A 311 -5.56 -9.71 -28.37
C ALA A 311 -6.32 -8.52 -27.74
N GLU A 312 -6.14 -7.30 -28.25
CA GLU A 312 -6.86 -6.10 -27.80
C GLU A 312 -8.37 -6.22 -28.05
N ALA A 313 -8.77 -6.72 -29.22
CA ALA A 313 -10.17 -6.98 -29.54
C ALA A 313 -10.79 -8.08 -28.66
N ALA A 314 -10.02 -9.10 -28.28
CA ALA A 314 -10.46 -10.12 -27.34
C ALA A 314 -10.61 -9.59 -25.91
N ALA A 315 -9.70 -8.70 -25.48
CA ALA A 315 -9.76 -8.04 -24.18
C ALA A 315 -10.96 -7.08 -24.07
N SER A 316 -11.24 -6.28 -25.11
CA SER A 316 -12.38 -5.35 -25.09
C SER A 316 -13.74 -6.09 -25.07
N ARG A 317 -13.85 -7.23 -25.77
CA ARG A 317 -15.04 -8.09 -25.72
C ARG A 317 -15.28 -8.71 -24.36
N ARG A 318 -14.22 -8.98 -23.58
CA ARG A 318 -14.34 -9.46 -22.20
C ARG A 318 -14.72 -8.34 -21.22
N GLY A 319 -14.29 -7.10 -21.46
CA GLY A 319 -14.67 -5.94 -20.65
C GLY A 319 -16.11 -5.44 -20.89
N GLY A 320 -16.66 -5.61 -22.09
CA GLY A 320 -18.01 -5.15 -22.44
C GLY A 320 -19.17 -6.08 -22.02
N ALA A 321 -18.89 -7.33 -21.66
CA ALA A 321 -19.94 -8.31 -21.34
C ALA A 321 -20.50 -8.21 -19.90
N GLY A 322 -19.96 -7.33 -19.06
CA GLY A 322 -20.41 -7.11 -17.68
C GLY A 322 -21.47 -6.01 -17.51
N GLY A 323 -21.84 -5.29 -18.57
CA GLY A 323 -22.64 -4.07 -18.46
C GLY A 323 -23.69 -3.93 -19.55
N HIS A 324 -24.64 -4.88 -19.66
CA HIS A 324 -25.99 -4.64 -20.20
C HIS A 324 -26.87 -5.87 -20.00
N GLY A 325 -27.61 -5.90 -18.89
CA GLY A 325 -28.72 -6.81 -18.65
C GLY A 325 -29.94 -6.02 -18.17
N GLY A 326 -30.32 -4.99 -18.92
CA GLY A 326 -31.51 -4.20 -18.66
C GLY A 326 -32.77 -4.96 -19.09
N GLY A 327 -33.75 -4.99 -18.18
CA GLY A 327 -35.19 -4.85 -18.40
C GLY A 327 -35.81 -5.58 -19.60
N GLY A 328 -36.54 -6.65 -19.29
CA GLY A 328 -37.57 -7.21 -20.16
C GLY A 328 -38.77 -7.61 -19.33
N ASP A 329 -39.67 -6.66 -19.06
CA ASP A 329 -41.06 -6.95 -18.74
C ASP A 329 -41.81 -7.33 -20.03
N VAL A 330 -42.81 -8.21 -19.87
CA VAL A 330 -44.08 -8.37 -20.59
C VAL A 330 -44.35 -9.81 -21.11
N GLU A 331 -45.25 -10.46 -20.36
CA GLU A 331 -46.33 -11.41 -20.68
C GLU A 331 -46.11 -12.57 -21.67
N MET A 332 -46.54 -13.78 -21.24
CA MET A 332 -47.76 -14.47 -21.73
C MET A 332 -47.80 -15.90 -21.16
N GLY A 333 -48.86 -16.25 -20.42
CA GLY A 333 -49.21 -17.63 -20.03
C GLY A 333 -49.62 -17.80 -18.58
#